data_AF-A0A1I7IW19-F1
#
_entry.id   AF-A0A1I7IW19-F1
#
_cell.length_a   1.000
_cell.length_b   1.000
_cell.length_c   1.000
_cell.angle_alpha   90.00
_cell.angle_beta   90.00
_cell.angle_gamma   90.00
#
_symmetry.space_group_name_H-M   'P 1'
#
loop_
_entity.id
_entity.type
_entity.pdbx_description
1 polymer ?
#
loop_
_entity_poly.entity_id
_entity_poly.type
_entity_poly.pdbx_seq_one_letter_code
_entity_poly.pdbx_strand_id
1 'polypeptide(L)'
;MTAQQPGSAPRALAPQSEVQAGDTLATGRDAYALVRFIDQSEMALKPATTLKVEQFVFDNALPDNDSAGFRLVKGGLRSVTGLLGQRNKERFALKTPSATIGIRGTTFFLEYLAGDEAAAGLASASPLEPGLHVYVGEGGLSLVNQAGVFRYDAGQFGYFKDEATAPVKMPSNPGMRFDLPPGFGPATLPPKL
;
A
#
# COMPACT_ATOMS: atom_id res chain seq x y z
N MET A 1 12.25 5.45 -10.70
CA MET A 1 11.30 4.32 -10.57
C MET A 1 11.33 3.53 -11.86
N THR A 2 11.06 2.23 -11.81
CA THR A 2 10.87 1.40 -13.00
C THR A 2 9.50 0.74 -12.99
N ALA A 3 9.05 0.31 -14.16
CA ALA A 3 7.90 -0.56 -14.30
C ALA A 3 8.23 -1.74 -15.22
N GLN A 4 7.64 -2.89 -14.95
CA GLN A 4 7.92 -4.12 -15.69
C GLN A 4 6.63 -4.89 -15.93
N GLN A 5 6.34 -5.19 -17.21
CA GLN A 5 5.29 -6.13 -17.57
C GLN A 5 5.82 -7.58 -17.53
N PRO A 6 4.94 -8.58 -17.35
CA PRO A 6 5.32 -9.98 -17.41
C PRO A 6 6.06 -10.31 -18.71
N GLY A 7 7.22 -10.98 -18.60
CA GLY A 7 8.04 -11.36 -19.76
C GLY A 7 8.79 -10.22 -20.45
N SER A 8 8.67 -8.98 -19.97
CA SER A 8 9.38 -7.81 -20.51
C SER A 8 10.53 -7.37 -19.62
N ALA A 9 11.52 -6.68 -20.21
CA ALA A 9 12.56 -6.02 -19.44
C ALA A 9 11.97 -4.82 -18.65
N PRO A 10 12.52 -4.49 -17.47
CA PRO A 10 12.13 -3.28 -16.75
C PRO A 10 12.39 -2.02 -17.59
N ARG A 11 11.44 -1.08 -17.57
CA ARG A 11 11.58 0.24 -18.20
C ARG A 11 11.65 1.33 -17.14
N ALA A 12 12.47 2.34 -17.35
CA ALA A 12 12.51 3.51 -16.47
C ALA A 12 11.23 4.35 -16.64
N LEU A 13 10.70 4.86 -15.53
CA LEU A 13 9.60 5.80 -15.51
C LEU A 13 10.10 7.17 -15.08
N ALA A 14 9.73 8.18 -15.86
CA ALA A 14 9.88 9.60 -15.54
C ALA A 14 8.54 10.17 -15.04
N PRO A 15 8.49 11.39 -14.48
CA PRO A 15 7.23 12.07 -14.22
C PRO A 15 6.31 12.02 -15.44
N GLN A 16 5.00 11.83 -15.21
CA GLN A 16 3.97 11.69 -16.25
C GLN A 16 4.06 10.44 -17.13
N SER A 17 5.00 9.52 -16.88
CA SER A 17 4.98 8.22 -17.56
C SER A 17 3.75 7.41 -17.15
N GLU A 18 3.18 6.68 -18.11
CA GLU A 18 2.02 5.84 -17.86
C GLU A 18 2.39 4.55 -17.12
N VAL A 19 1.49 4.14 -16.24
CA VAL A 19 1.46 2.85 -15.57
C VAL A 19 0.23 2.10 -16.03
N GLN A 20 0.39 0.81 -16.33
CA GLN A 20 -0.68 -0.03 -16.85
C GLN A 20 -0.99 -1.19 -15.90
N ALA A 21 -2.19 -1.74 -16.00
CA ALA A 21 -2.50 -3.01 -15.37
C ALA A 21 -1.51 -4.08 -15.84
N GLY A 22 -1.06 -4.93 -14.91
CA GLY A 22 -0.01 -5.91 -15.13
C GLY A 22 1.40 -5.43 -14.78
N ASP A 23 1.64 -4.11 -14.67
CA ASP A 23 2.95 -3.58 -14.29
C ASP A 23 3.34 -3.96 -12.86
N THR A 24 4.62 -4.32 -12.70
CA THR A 24 5.32 -4.31 -11.42
C THR A 24 6.14 -3.04 -11.31
N LEU A 25 5.77 -2.16 -10.39
CA LEU A 25 6.46 -0.92 -10.08
C LEU A 25 7.55 -1.16 -9.03
N ALA A 26 8.73 -0.61 -9.26
CA ALA A 26 9.83 -0.64 -8.30
C ALA A 26 10.45 0.74 -8.10
N THR A 27 10.48 1.20 -6.85
CA THR A 27 11.19 2.42 -6.46
C THR A 27 12.64 2.12 -6.10
N GLY A 28 13.54 3.07 -6.35
CA GLY A 28 14.93 2.97 -5.90
C GLY A 28 15.08 3.03 -4.38
N ARG A 29 16.31 2.81 -3.88
CA ARG A 29 16.62 2.76 -2.44
C ARG A 29 16.40 4.09 -1.70
N ASP A 30 16.48 5.21 -2.41
CA ASP A 30 16.32 6.56 -1.85
C ASP A 30 15.26 7.39 -2.62
N ALA A 31 14.37 6.72 -3.36
CA ALA A 31 13.43 7.37 -4.26
C ALA A 31 11.98 7.13 -3.83
N TYR A 32 11.23 8.20 -3.66
CA TYR A 32 9.78 8.16 -3.57
C TYR A 32 9.15 8.24 -4.96
N ALA A 33 7.93 7.73 -5.10
CA ALA A 33 7.14 7.90 -6.31
C ALA A 33 5.67 8.16 -5.97
N LEU A 34 5.03 9.09 -6.69
CA LEU A 34 3.59 9.32 -6.59
C LEU A 34 2.94 8.76 -7.86
N VAL A 35 2.01 7.83 -7.67
CA VAL A 35 1.16 7.31 -8.74
C VAL A 35 -0.23 7.90 -8.56
N ARG A 36 -0.74 8.54 -9.62
CA ARG A 36 -2.11 9.06 -9.69
C ARG A 36 -2.88 8.21 -10.67
N PHE A 37 -4.03 7.70 -10.25
CA PHE A 37 -4.88 6.89 -11.09
C PHE A 37 -6.04 7.71 -11.67
N ILE A 38 -6.68 7.18 -12.70
CA ILE A 38 -7.75 7.86 -13.43
C ILE A 38 -9.03 8.08 -12.59
N ASP A 39 -9.20 7.34 -11.48
CA ASP A 39 -10.28 7.55 -10.51
C ASP A 39 -9.95 8.64 -9.48
N GLN A 40 -8.86 9.38 -9.66
CA GLN A 40 -8.30 10.38 -8.75
C GLN A 40 -7.71 9.81 -7.45
N SER A 41 -7.58 8.49 -7.33
CA SER A 41 -6.82 7.91 -6.21
C SER A 41 -5.32 8.20 -6.36
N GLU A 42 -4.64 8.29 -5.21
CA GLU A 42 -3.20 8.50 -5.16
C GLU A 42 -2.51 7.42 -4.33
N MET A 43 -1.39 6.91 -4.83
CA MET A 43 -0.47 6.06 -4.06
C MET A 43 0.92 6.67 -4.04
N ALA A 44 1.37 7.06 -2.85
CA ALA A 44 2.75 7.46 -2.61
C ALA A 44 3.55 6.24 -2.16
N LEU A 45 4.55 5.84 -2.94
CA LEU A 45 5.42 4.70 -2.67
C LEU A 45 6.70 5.18 -1.98
N LYS A 46 7.05 4.54 -0.87
CA LYS A 46 8.32 4.73 -0.15
C LYS A 46 9.49 4.17 -0.98
N PRO A 47 10.73 4.57 -0.66
CA PRO A 47 11.90 3.90 -1.19
C PRO A 47 11.88 2.38 -0.95
N ALA A 48 12.56 1.64 -1.82
CA ALA A 48 12.64 0.18 -1.81
C ALA A 48 11.29 -0.57 -1.85
N THR A 49 10.24 0.07 -2.37
CA THR A 49 8.92 -0.53 -2.58
C THR A 49 8.82 -1.28 -3.89
N THR A 50 8.20 -2.46 -3.84
CA THR A 50 7.75 -3.22 -5.01
C THR A 50 6.25 -3.42 -4.94
N LEU A 51 5.52 -2.81 -5.89
CA LEU A 51 4.05 -2.85 -5.97
C LEU A 51 3.65 -3.35 -7.35
N LYS A 52 2.81 -4.38 -7.42
CA LYS A 52 2.17 -4.81 -8.66
C LYS A 52 0.78 -4.21 -8.78
N VAL A 53 0.49 -3.63 -9.94
CA VAL A 53 -0.88 -3.26 -10.34
C VAL A 53 -1.48 -4.50 -11.00
N GLU A 54 -2.29 -5.26 -10.27
CA GLU A 54 -2.90 -6.49 -10.79
C GLU A 54 -3.99 -6.18 -11.82
N GLN A 55 -4.85 -5.20 -11.51
CA GLN A 55 -5.90 -4.72 -12.40
C GLN A 55 -6.31 -3.31 -12.01
N PHE A 56 -6.71 -2.51 -12.99
CA PHE A 56 -7.31 -1.19 -12.74
C PHE A 56 -8.28 -0.87 -13.87
N VAL A 57 -9.57 -0.89 -13.56
CA VAL A 57 -10.67 -0.57 -14.48
C VAL A 57 -11.53 0.48 -13.79
N PHE A 58 -11.70 1.62 -14.45
CA PHE A 58 -12.57 2.69 -13.97
C PHE A 58 -13.18 3.39 -15.18
N ASP A 59 -14.50 3.27 -15.30
CA ASP A 59 -15.28 3.90 -16.36
C ASP A 59 -16.51 4.56 -15.75
N ASN A 60 -16.73 5.84 -16.07
CA ASN A 60 -17.90 6.56 -15.58
C ASN A 60 -19.21 6.08 -16.22
N ALA A 61 -19.16 5.53 -17.42
CA ALA A 61 -20.33 5.00 -18.11
C ALA A 61 -20.70 3.58 -17.63
N LEU A 62 -19.74 2.82 -17.09
CA LEU A 62 -19.91 1.43 -16.68
C LEU A 62 -19.39 1.18 -15.24
N PRO A 63 -19.99 1.85 -14.22
CA PRO A 63 -19.50 1.76 -12.84
C PRO A 63 -19.50 0.33 -12.29
N ASP A 64 -20.39 -0.55 -12.75
CA ASP A 64 -20.47 -1.95 -12.28
C ASP A 64 -19.22 -2.78 -12.64
N ASN A 65 -18.43 -2.32 -13.61
CA ASN A 65 -17.19 -2.96 -14.07
C ASN A 65 -15.93 -2.45 -13.36
N ASP A 66 -16.08 -1.47 -12.46
CA ASP A 66 -14.96 -0.93 -11.70
C ASP A 66 -14.19 -2.04 -10.98
N SER A 67 -12.87 -1.95 -11.02
CA SER A 67 -12.03 -2.82 -10.22
C SER A 67 -10.65 -2.21 -9.98
N ALA A 68 -10.14 -2.35 -8.78
CA ALA A 68 -8.80 -1.91 -8.42
C ALA A 68 -8.11 -3.00 -7.60
N GLY A 69 -7.13 -3.66 -8.21
CA GLY A 69 -6.39 -4.76 -7.60
C GLY A 69 -4.91 -4.46 -7.58
N PHE A 70 -4.32 -4.55 -6.38
CA PHE A 70 -2.90 -4.30 -6.17
C PHE A 70 -2.27 -5.42 -5.35
N ARG A 71 -0.95 -5.59 -5.48
CA ARG A 71 -0.17 -6.46 -4.61
C ARG A 71 1.11 -5.76 -4.17
N LEU A 72 1.20 -5.45 -2.88
CA LEU A 72 2.43 -4.96 -2.26
C LEU A 72 3.32 -6.16 -1.92
N VAL A 73 4.45 -6.26 -2.61
CA VAL A 73 5.42 -7.35 -2.42
C VAL A 73 6.38 -7.03 -1.28
N LYS A 74 6.83 -5.77 -1.18
CA LYS A 74 7.66 -5.24 -0.09
C LYS A 74 7.69 -3.71 -0.10
N GLY A 75 8.18 -3.14 1.00
CA GLY A 75 8.33 -1.70 1.19
C GLY A 75 7.07 -1.08 1.76
N GLY A 76 6.79 0.18 1.46
CA GLY A 76 5.64 0.85 2.06
C GLY A 76 4.99 1.89 1.17
N LEU A 77 3.74 2.20 1.48
CA LEU A 77 2.94 3.14 0.72
C LEU A 77 1.93 3.89 1.59
N ARG A 78 1.57 5.09 1.16
CA ARG A 78 0.33 5.78 1.55
C ARG A 78 -0.63 5.67 0.38
N SER A 79 -1.86 5.26 0.65
CA SER A 79 -2.95 5.27 -0.32
C SER A 79 -4.03 6.25 0.12
N VAL A 80 -4.52 7.04 -0.82
CA VAL A 80 -5.72 7.89 -0.68
C VAL A 80 -6.73 7.38 -1.70
N THR A 81 -7.89 6.92 -1.22
CA THR A 81 -8.92 6.34 -2.11
C THR A 81 -9.59 7.39 -2.96
N GLY A 82 -9.75 7.09 -4.26
CA GLY A 82 -10.45 7.91 -5.24
C GLY A 82 -11.93 7.56 -5.36
N LEU A 83 -12.52 7.95 -6.49
CA LEU A 83 -13.94 7.78 -6.78
C LEU A 83 -14.38 6.32 -6.77
N LEU A 84 -13.56 5.39 -7.28
CA LEU A 84 -13.85 3.95 -7.24
C LEU A 84 -14.02 3.48 -5.80
N GLY A 85 -13.10 3.89 -4.92
CA GLY A 85 -13.15 3.52 -3.51
C GLY A 85 -14.30 4.15 -2.73
N GLN A 86 -14.92 5.21 -3.26
CA GLN A 86 -16.11 5.82 -2.68
C GLN A 86 -17.39 5.09 -3.14
N ARG A 87 -17.52 4.82 -4.45
CA ARG A 87 -18.75 4.24 -5.01
C ARG A 87 -18.80 2.71 -4.92
N ASN A 88 -17.68 2.03 -5.17
CA ASN A 88 -17.56 0.57 -5.30
C ASN A 88 -16.41 0.01 -4.45
N LYS A 89 -16.40 0.33 -3.15
CA LYS A 89 -15.35 -0.05 -2.19
C LYS A 89 -15.05 -1.55 -2.13
N GLU A 90 -16.04 -2.39 -2.38
CA GLU A 90 -15.91 -3.86 -2.45
C GLU A 90 -15.14 -4.36 -3.68
N ARG A 91 -14.92 -3.50 -4.68
CA ARG A 91 -14.12 -3.79 -5.89
C ARG A 91 -12.65 -3.39 -5.75
N PHE A 92 -12.26 -2.85 -4.60
CA PHE A 92 -10.88 -2.56 -4.26
C PHE A 92 -10.27 -3.70 -3.43
N ALA A 93 -9.09 -4.17 -3.82
CA ALA A 93 -8.31 -5.11 -3.04
C ALA A 93 -6.80 -4.81 -3.16
N LEU A 94 -6.12 -4.70 -2.02
CA LEU A 94 -4.66 -4.66 -1.96
C LEU A 94 -4.16 -5.88 -1.21
N LYS A 95 -3.38 -6.73 -1.88
CA LYS A 95 -2.82 -7.96 -1.33
C LYS A 95 -1.42 -7.75 -0.82
N THR A 96 -1.10 -8.41 0.27
CA THR A 96 0.26 -8.59 0.80
C THR A 96 0.44 -10.08 1.09
N PRO A 97 1.66 -10.55 1.35
CA PRO A 97 1.85 -11.93 1.84
C PRO A 97 1.15 -12.22 3.18
N SER A 98 0.92 -11.21 4.03
CA SER A 98 0.30 -11.42 5.35
C SER A 98 -1.22 -11.24 5.38
N ALA A 99 -1.80 -10.48 4.45
CA ALA A 99 -3.23 -10.17 4.44
C ALA A 99 -3.71 -9.60 3.10
N THR A 100 -5.02 -9.70 2.86
CA THR A 100 -5.74 -8.92 1.84
C THR A 100 -6.47 -7.77 2.51
N ILE A 101 -6.31 -6.57 1.96
CA ILE A 101 -6.85 -5.31 2.47
C ILE A 101 -7.98 -4.83 1.56
N GLY A 102 -9.16 -4.65 2.15
CA GLY A 102 -10.27 -3.90 1.57
C GLY A 102 -10.46 -2.56 2.29
N ILE A 103 -11.09 -1.60 1.61
CA ILE A 103 -11.26 -0.22 2.10
C ILE A 103 -12.69 0.06 2.55
N ARG A 104 -12.83 1.02 3.48
CA ARG A 104 -14.08 1.63 3.91
C ARG A 104 -13.93 3.16 3.91
N GLY A 105 -13.67 3.72 2.72
CA GLY A 105 -13.49 5.16 2.44
C GLY A 105 -12.32 5.79 3.19
N THR A 106 -11.07 5.54 2.79
CA THR A 106 -9.93 5.77 3.70
C THR A 106 -8.67 6.33 3.05
N THR A 107 -7.93 7.12 3.85
CA THR A 107 -6.49 7.27 3.71
C THR A 107 -5.79 6.30 4.66
N PHE A 108 -4.90 5.46 4.13
CA PHE A 108 -4.19 4.47 4.93
C PHE A 108 -2.73 4.30 4.51
N PHE A 109 -1.95 3.71 5.41
CA PHE A 109 -0.51 3.55 5.29
C PHE A 109 -0.17 2.09 5.54
N LEU A 110 0.63 1.50 4.67
CA LEU A 110 1.10 0.13 4.78
C LEU A 110 2.62 0.10 4.72
N GLU A 111 3.24 -0.73 5.55
CA GLU A 111 4.65 -1.08 5.43
C GLU A 111 4.80 -2.59 5.59
N TYR A 112 5.24 -3.27 4.53
CA TYR A 112 5.48 -4.69 4.54
C TYR A 112 6.98 -4.97 4.44
N LEU A 113 7.52 -5.51 5.53
CA LEU A 113 8.91 -5.95 5.61
C LEU A 113 8.96 -7.45 5.37
N ALA A 114 9.57 -7.86 4.27
CA ALA A 114 9.84 -9.28 4.03
C ALA A 114 10.88 -9.78 5.05
N GLY A 115 10.66 -10.97 5.62
CA GLY A 115 11.55 -11.58 6.63
C GLY A 115 13.01 -11.64 6.21
N ASP A 116 13.27 -11.85 4.92
CA ASP A 116 14.63 -11.99 4.40
C ASP A 116 15.38 -10.64 4.31
N GLU A 117 14.69 -9.50 4.18
CA GLU A 117 15.35 -8.19 4.11
C GLU A 117 15.84 -7.72 5.50
N ALA A 118 15.16 -8.15 6.56
CA ALA A 118 15.61 -7.99 7.94
C ALA A 118 16.87 -8.81 8.21
N ALA A 119 16.91 -10.05 7.72
CA ALA A 119 18.08 -10.92 7.85
C ALA A 119 19.28 -10.48 6.99
N ALA A 120 19.03 -9.86 5.83
CA ALA A 120 20.08 -9.42 4.90
C ALA A 120 20.78 -8.10 5.31
N GLY A 121 20.43 -7.50 6.45
CA GLY A 121 20.96 -6.19 6.86
C GLY A 121 20.57 -5.05 5.89
N LEU A 122 19.66 -5.31 4.95
CA LEU A 122 19.11 -4.30 4.03
C LEU A 122 17.97 -3.51 4.70
N ALA A 123 17.40 -4.04 5.79
CA ALA A 123 16.48 -3.37 6.69
C ALA A 123 17.13 -2.33 7.64
N SER A 124 18.36 -1.87 7.35
CA SER A 124 19.20 -1.05 8.25
C SER A 124 18.64 0.32 8.68
N ALA A 125 17.34 0.59 8.54
CA ALA A 125 16.73 1.83 9.01
C ALA A 125 15.31 1.70 9.61
N SER A 126 14.63 0.56 9.47
CA SER A 126 13.24 0.42 9.97
C SER A 126 13.24 -0.27 11.33
N PRO A 127 12.68 0.33 12.40
CA PRO A 127 12.60 -0.28 13.73
C PRO A 127 11.48 -1.33 13.82
N LEU A 128 10.85 -1.68 12.70
CA LEU A 128 9.67 -2.53 12.64
C LEU A 128 10.05 -4.01 12.52
N GLU A 129 9.26 -4.87 13.15
CA GLU A 129 9.36 -6.31 12.99
C GLU A 129 9.01 -6.73 11.54
N PRO A 130 9.52 -7.86 11.03
CA PRO A 130 9.07 -8.42 9.76
C PRO A 130 7.57 -8.72 9.74
N GLY A 131 6.90 -8.38 8.64
CA GLY A 131 5.45 -8.50 8.50
C GLY A 131 4.81 -7.21 8.02
N LEU A 132 3.47 -7.20 7.99
CA LEU A 132 2.67 -6.07 7.55
C LEU A 132 2.31 -5.17 8.74
N HIS A 133 2.72 -3.92 8.66
CA HIS A 133 2.32 -2.83 9.54
C HIS A 133 1.30 -1.96 8.84
N VAL A 134 0.25 -1.58 9.58
CA VAL A 134 -0.91 -0.87 9.06
C VAL A 134 -1.19 0.33 9.95
N TYR A 135 -1.50 1.46 9.34
CA TYR A 135 -2.12 2.60 10.00
C TYR A 135 -3.27 3.15 9.17
N VAL A 136 -4.39 3.44 9.82
CA VAL A 136 -5.54 4.08 9.20
C VAL A 136 -5.55 5.56 9.58
N GLY A 137 -5.35 6.44 8.60
CA GLY A 137 -5.41 7.88 8.82
C GLY A 137 -6.86 8.39 8.92
N GLU A 138 -7.70 8.01 7.96
CA GLU A 138 -9.12 8.40 7.90
C GLU A 138 -9.96 7.19 7.48
N GLY A 139 -11.24 7.12 7.86
CA GLY A 139 -12.13 6.03 7.44
C GLY A 139 -11.83 4.69 8.12
N GLY A 140 -11.78 3.60 7.35
CA GLY A 140 -11.45 2.28 7.89
C GLY A 140 -10.93 1.28 6.85
N LEU A 141 -10.33 0.21 7.36
CA LEU A 141 -9.86 -0.95 6.61
C LEU A 141 -10.50 -2.24 7.11
N SER A 142 -10.74 -3.17 6.19
CA SER A 142 -11.06 -4.57 6.47
C SER A 142 -9.90 -5.43 5.98
N LEU A 143 -9.19 -6.08 6.89
CA LEU A 143 -8.07 -6.95 6.57
C LEU A 143 -8.47 -8.41 6.80
N VAL A 144 -8.17 -9.25 5.83
CA VAL A 144 -8.49 -10.68 5.86
C VAL A 144 -7.20 -11.47 5.73
N ASN A 145 -7.02 -12.41 6.66
CA ASN A 145 -6.01 -13.47 6.56
C ASN A 145 -6.66 -14.81 7.00
N GLN A 146 -5.88 -15.88 7.11
CA GLN A 146 -6.41 -17.21 7.45
C GLN A 146 -6.97 -17.28 8.89
N ALA A 147 -6.56 -16.36 9.78
CA ALA A 147 -7.09 -16.26 11.13
C ALA A 147 -8.47 -15.56 11.20
N GLY A 148 -8.89 -14.90 10.11
CA GLY A 148 -10.23 -14.31 10.01
C GLY A 148 -10.24 -12.90 9.42
N VAL A 149 -11.26 -12.14 9.81
CA VAL A 149 -11.52 -10.77 9.32
C VAL A 149 -11.34 -9.77 10.46
N PHE A 150 -10.48 -8.78 10.25
CA PHE A 150 -10.10 -7.79 11.24
C PHE A 150 -10.36 -6.38 10.71
N ARG A 151 -10.98 -5.53 11.54
CA ARG A 151 -11.33 -4.16 11.16
C ARG A 151 -10.52 -3.15 11.95
N TYR A 152 -10.05 -2.14 11.23
CA TYR A 152 -9.28 -1.02 11.76
C TYR A 152 -9.93 0.28 11.35
N ASP A 153 -10.09 1.18 12.31
CA ASP A 153 -10.67 2.51 12.11
C ASP A 153 -9.60 3.58 12.21
N ALA A 154 -9.94 4.81 11.81
CA ALA A 154 -9.05 5.97 11.89
C ALA A 154 -8.33 6.07 13.25
N GLY A 155 -7.02 6.34 13.19
CA GLY A 155 -6.14 6.41 14.35
C GLY A 155 -5.58 5.07 14.82
N GLN A 156 -6.06 3.93 14.30
CA GLN A 156 -5.61 2.61 14.75
C GLN A 156 -4.39 2.11 13.98
N PHE A 157 -3.50 1.45 14.71
CA PHE A 157 -2.36 0.71 14.18
C PHE A 157 -2.60 -0.79 14.28
N GLY A 158 -2.09 -1.54 13.31
CA GLY A 158 -2.16 -3.00 13.27
C GLY A 158 -0.85 -3.63 12.81
N TYR A 159 -0.55 -4.81 13.34
CA TYR A 159 0.58 -5.62 12.94
C TYR A 159 0.13 -7.05 12.59
N PHE A 160 0.54 -7.51 11.41
CA PHE A 160 0.27 -8.84 10.87
C PHE A 160 1.60 -9.51 10.57
N LYS A 161 2.02 -10.41 11.47
CA LYS A 161 3.26 -11.17 11.32
C LYS A 161 3.28 -11.99 10.03
N ASP A 162 2.20 -12.73 9.79
CA ASP A 162 2.05 -13.66 8.67
C ASP A 162 0.55 -13.83 8.32
N GLU A 163 0.25 -14.71 7.35
CA GLU A 163 -1.11 -14.97 6.90
C GLU A 163 -1.93 -15.87 7.84
N ALA A 164 -1.28 -16.59 8.76
CA ALA A 164 -1.93 -17.62 9.57
C ALA A 164 -2.26 -17.14 11.00
N THR A 165 -1.56 -16.11 11.47
CA THR A 165 -1.66 -15.61 12.85
C THR A 165 -2.66 -14.45 12.93
N ALA A 166 -3.46 -14.41 13.99
CA ALA A 166 -4.31 -13.25 14.27
C ALA A 166 -3.43 -11.99 14.49
N PRO A 167 -3.83 -10.83 13.95
CA PRO A 167 -3.05 -9.61 14.07
C PRO A 167 -3.13 -9.00 15.46
N VAL A 168 -2.14 -8.18 15.78
CA VAL A 168 -2.09 -7.39 17.01
C VAL A 168 -2.49 -5.95 16.72
N LYS A 169 -3.47 -5.42 17.45
CA LYS A 169 -3.76 -3.98 17.46
C LYS A 169 -2.73 -3.26 18.32
N MET A 170 -2.11 -2.23 17.77
CA MET A 170 -1.07 -1.47 18.48
C MET A 170 -1.68 -0.17 19.04
N PRO A 171 -1.42 0.19 20.31
CA PRO A 171 -1.99 1.38 20.94
C PRO A 171 -1.35 2.69 20.46
N SER A 172 -0.15 2.63 19.87
CA SER A 172 0.62 3.78 19.38
C SER A 172 1.45 3.40 18.16
N ASN A 173 2.04 4.41 17.50
CA ASN A 173 2.89 4.22 16.34
C ASN A 173 4.13 3.36 16.71
N PRO A 174 4.30 2.15 16.14
CA PRO A 174 5.43 1.27 16.48
C PRO A 174 6.78 1.75 15.93
N GLY A 175 6.80 2.86 15.19
CA GLY A 175 7.98 3.39 14.51
C GLY A 175 7.84 3.44 13.00
N MET A 176 6.62 3.38 12.47
CA MET A 176 6.32 3.67 11.07
C MET A 176 6.72 5.11 10.75
N ARG A 177 7.42 5.29 9.62
CA ARG A 177 7.90 6.59 9.13
C ARG A 177 7.47 6.79 7.69
N PHE A 178 6.82 7.92 7.41
CA PHE A 178 6.32 8.28 6.09
C PHE A 178 6.63 9.76 5.83
N ASP A 179 7.92 10.05 5.64
CA ASP A 179 8.42 11.39 5.37
C ASP A 179 8.31 11.68 3.86
N LEU A 180 7.08 11.90 3.39
CA LEU A 180 6.85 12.16 1.97
C LEU A 180 7.50 13.48 1.53
N PRO A 181 8.12 13.53 0.33
CA PRO A 181 8.67 14.77 -0.20
C PRO A 181 7.61 15.86 -0.38
N PRO A 182 8.02 17.15 -0.40
CA PRO A 182 7.13 18.24 -0.77
C PRO A 182 6.43 17.96 -2.11
N GLY A 183 5.12 18.23 -2.18
CA GLY A 183 4.30 18.00 -3.38
C GLY A 183 3.52 16.68 -3.42
N PHE A 184 3.76 15.75 -2.49
CA PHE A 184 3.01 14.49 -2.37
C PHE A 184 1.73 14.61 -1.51
N GLY A 185 1.40 15.82 -1.06
CA GLY A 185 0.34 16.09 -0.09
C GLY A 185 0.74 15.74 1.35
N PRO A 186 -0.14 15.97 2.34
CA PRO A 186 0.20 15.78 3.74
C PRO A 186 0.41 14.30 4.10
N ALA A 187 1.54 13.98 4.72
CA ALA A 187 1.76 12.70 5.37
C ALA A 187 1.58 12.88 6.88
N THR A 188 0.37 12.64 7.39
CA THR A 188 0.12 12.75 8.84
C THR A 188 0.05 11.37 9.45
N LEU A 189 1.20 10.87 9.90
CA LEU A 189 1.25 9.85 10.95
C LEU A 189 1.30 10.53 12.32
N PRO A 190 0.65 9.97 13.35
CA PRO A 190 0.87 10.42 14.71
C PRO A 190 2.32 10.10 15.12
N PRO A 191 2.94 10.96 15.95
CA PRO A 191 4.30 10.75 16.41
C PRO A 191 4.43 9.42 17.16
N LYS A 192 5.64 8.86 17.18
CA LYS A 192 5.97 7.79 18.11
C LYS A 192 5.82 8.34 19.54
N LEU A 193 5.02 7.66 20.36
CA LEU A 193 4.91 7.92 21.79
C LEU A 193 6.02 7.18 22.54
#